data_AF-A5GE33-F1
#
_entry.id   AF-A5GE33-F1
#
_cell.length_a   1.000
_cell.length_b   1.000
_cell.length_c   1.000
_cell.angle_alpha   90.00
_cell.angle_beta   90.00
_cell.angle_gamma   90.00
#
_symmetry.space_group_name_H-M   'P 1'
#
loop_
_entity.id
_entity.type
_entity.pdbx_description
1 polymer ?
#
loop_
_entity_poly.entity_id
_entity_poly.type
_entity_poly.pdbx_seq_one_letter_code
_entity_poly.pdbx_strand_id
1 'polypeptide(L)'
;MGKIVRHTSEELKAMISRGEDRTDWERLRNMTEEEIEANAYADADNPPLTDEELTAARIVRHGRGRPKKDRPKKAVSLRIDPEVLAYFKGTGKGWQSRIDAALKEWMKEHKAA
;
A
#
# COMPACT_ATOMS: atom_id res chain seq x y z
N MET A 1 -17.82 -2.23 14.50
CA MET A 1 -17.09 -2.40 13.23
C MET A 1 -16.47 -1.05 12.84
N GLY A 2 -15.17 -0.84 13.08
CA GLY A 2 -14.53 0.46 12.83
C GLY A 2 -14.41 0.75 11.32
N LYS A 3 -14.77 1.95 10.88
CA LYS A 3 -14.53 2.39 9.50
C LYS A 3 -13.02 2.56 9.32
N ILE A 4 -12.41 1.80 8.43
CA ILE A 4 -11.02 2.04 8.01
C ILE A 4 -11.02 3.31 7.15
N VAL A 5 -10.42 4.39 7.66
CA VAL A 5 -10.29 5.68 6.97
C VAL A 5 -8.86 5.83 6.45
N ARG A 6 -8.68 6.43 5.26
CA ARG A 6 -7.35 6.75 4.73
C ARG A 6 -7.04 8.22 4.99
N HIS A 7 -5.86 8.49 5.54
CA HIS A 7 -5.30 9.82 5.69
C HIS A 7 -3.98 9.93 4.94
N THR A 8 -3.68 11.12 4.42
CA THR A 8 -2.34 11.45 3.91
C THR A 8 -1.38 11.75 5.06
N SER A 9 -0.07 11.73 4.79
CA SER A 9 0.94 12.10 5.79
C SER A 9 0.77 13.54 6.29
N GLU A 10 0.36 14.45 5.42
CA GLU A 10 0.08 15.85 5.76
C GLU A 10 -1.15 15.98 6.64
N GLU A 11 -2.23 15.26 6.29
CA GLU A 11 -3.45 15.23 7.11
C GLU A 11 -3.17 14.70 8.52
N LEU A 12 -2.40 13.62 8.65
CA LEU A 12 -2.02 13.05 9.95
C LEU A 12 -1.23 14.05 10.79
N LYS A 13 -0.23 14.72 10.19
CA LYS A 13 0.54 15.77 10.90
C LYS A 13 -0.36 16.92 11.33
N ALA A 14 -1.30 17.33 10.49
CA ALA A 14 -2.24 18.39 10.81
C ALA A 14 -3.19 17.97 11.95
N MET A 15 -3.70 16.73 11.94
CA MET A 15 -4.51 16.17 13.04
C MET A 15 -3.74 16.18 14.38
N ILE A 16 -2.48 15.73 14.37
CA ILE A 16 -1.62 15.76 15.56
C ILE A 16 -1.43 17.21 16.06
N SER A 17 -1.17 18.16 15.15
CA SER A 17 -1.01 19.57 15.54
C SER A 17 -2.28 20.19 16.13
N ARG A 18 -3.45 19.65 15.79
CA ARG A 18 -4.76 20.05 16.35
C ARG A 18 -5.17 19.25 17.59
N GLY A 19 -4.39 18.25 18.02
CA GLY A 19 -4.74 17.36 19.13
C GLY A 19 -5.91 16.42 18.84
N GLU A 20 -6.19 16.16 17.56
CA GLU A 20 -7.25 15.23 17.14
C GLU A 20 -6.78 13.77 17.09
N ASP A 21 -5.48 13.54 17.29
CA ASP A 21 -4.96 12.20 17.46
C ASP A 21 -5.33 11.68 18.87
N ARG A 22 -5.65 10.39 18.96
CA ARG A 22 -6.13 9.78 20.21
C ARG A 22 -4.99 9.27 21.10
N THR A 23 -3.75 9.62 20.77
CA THR A 23 -2.57 9.08 21.44
C THR A 23 -2.16 10.01 22.56
N ASP A 24 -2.06 9.46 23.78
CA ASP A 24 -1.45 10.17 24.90
C ASP A 24 0.08 10.20 24.74
N TRP A 25 0.56 11.20 24.02
CA TRP A 25 1.98 11.37 23.75
C TRP A 25 2.80 11.78 24.96
N GLU A 26 2.19 12.45 25.93
CA GLU A 26 2.89 12.86 27.15
C GLU A 26 3.20 11.65 28.01
N ARG A 27 2.20 10.76 28.20
CA ARG A 27 2.41 9.46 28.86
C ARG A 27 3.50 8.65 28.16
N LEU A 28 3.45 8.51 26.83
CA LEU A 28 4.44 7.72 26.10
C LEU A 28 5.85 8.29 26.22
N ARG A 29 6.02 9.62 26.21
CA ARG A 29 7.34 10.25 26.37
C ARG A 29 7.92 10.12 27.77
N ASN A 30 7.05 10.00 28.77
CA ASN A 30 7.43 9.89 30.18
C ASN A 30 7.46 8.45 30.70
N MET A 31 7.12 7.47 29.86
CA MET A 31 7.13 6.06 30.23
C MET A 31 8.57 5.58 30.45
N THR A 32 8.81 4.86 31.54
CA THR A 32 10.14 4.34 31.84
C THR A 32 10.45 3.08 31.04
N GLU A 33 11.73 2.73 30.92
CA GLU A 33 12.15 1.50 30.23
C GLU A 33 11.57 0.25 30.93
N GLU A 34 11.53 0.27 32.26
CA GLU A 34 10.98 -0.83 33.05
C GLU A 34 9.47 -1.00 32.82
N GLU A 35 8.74 0.10 32.70
CA GLU A 35 7.31 0.06 32.35
C GLU A 35 7.10 -0.43 30.91
N ILE A 36 7.95 -0.05 29.97
CA ILE A 36 7.91 -0.53 28.58
C ILE A 36 8.14 -2.04 28.55
N GLU A 37 9.17 -2.52 29.24
CA GLU A 37 9.51 -3.94 29.32
C GLU A 37 8.39 -4.75 29.97
N ALA A 38 7.84 -4.29 31.11
CA ALA A 38 6.72 -4.93 31.77
C ALA A 38 5.47 -5.00 30.86
N ASN A 39 5.18 -3.95 30.11
CA ASN A 39 4.06 -3.94 29.15
C ASN A 39 4.28 -4.96 28.02
N ALA A 40 5.51 -5.09 27.50
CA ALA A 40 5.85 -6.06 26.47
C ALA A 40 5.70 -7.51 26.98
N TYR A 41 6.17 -7.80 28.19
CA TYR A 41 6.02 -9.15 28.79
C TYR A 41 4.57 -9.49 29.16
N ALA A 42 3.73 -8.49 29.47
CA ALA A 42 2.33 -8.70 29.78
C ALA A 42 1.45 -8.98 28.54
N ASP A 43 1.92 -8.63 27.34
CA ASP A 43 1.20 -8.90 26.08
C ASP A 43 1.42 -10.35 25.63
N ALA A 44 0.44 -11.21 25.93
CA ALA A 44 0.49 -12.63 25.57
C ALA A 44 0.51 -12.89 24.06
N ASP A 45 0.01 -11.96 23.24
CA ASP A 45 -0.02 -12.11 21.78
C ASP A 45 1.31 -11.67 21.14
N ASN A 46 2.15 -10.93 21.86
CA ASN A 46 3.39 -10.38 21.34
C ASN A 46 4.47 -10.20 22.43
N PRO A 47 4.94 -11.30 23.07
CA PRO A 47 6.03 -11.22 24.04
C PRO A 47 7.36 -10.84 23.35
N PRO A 48 8.32 -10.26 24.09
CA PRO A 48 9.65 -10.02 23.56
C PRO A 48 10.35 -11.35 23.23
N LEU A 49 11.22 -11.34 22.21
CA LEU A 49 12.03 -12.49 21.86
C LEU A 49 13.06 -12.77 22.96
N THR A 50 13.31 -14.05 23.23
CA THR A 50 14.46 -14.47 24.03
C THR A 50 15.76 -14.27 23.27
N ASP A 51 16.89 -14.20 23.99
CA ASP A 51 18.21 -14.06 23.36
C ASP A 51 18.53 -15.20 22.38
N GLU A 52 18.09 -16.42 22.69
CA GLU A 52 18.28 -17.59 21.82
C GLU A 52 17.46 -17.47 20.53
N GLU A 53 16.19 -17.07 20.64
CA GLU A 53 15.32 -16.85 19.48
C GLU A 53 15.81 -15.69 18.62
N LEU A 54 16.27 -14.60 19.24
CA LEU A 54 16.84 -13.47 18.55
C LEU A 54 18.13 -13.85 17.81
N THR A 55 18.98 -14.67 18.43
CA THR A 55 20.21 -15.18 17.80
C THR A 55 19.89 -16.11 16.63
N ALA A 56 18.84 -16.93 16.75
CA ALA A 56 18.37 -17.82 15.69
C ALA A 56 17.60 -17.10 14.56
N ALA A 57 17.23 -15.82 14.76
CA ALA A 57 16.40 -15.09 13.83
C ALA A 57 17.10 -14.89 12.48
N ARG A 58 16.41 -15.30 11.40
CA ARG A 58 16.89 -15.09 10.03
C ARG A 58 16.34 -13.79 9.47
N ILE A 59 17.24 -12.89 9.05
CA ILE A 59 16.83 -11.67 8.33
C ILE A 59 16.26 -12.05 6.96
N VAL A 60 14.94 -12.00 6.82
CA VAL A 60 14.26 -12.12 5.53
C VAL A 60 14.13 -10.74 4.91
N ARG A 61 15.00 -10.43 3.95
CA ARG A 61 14.88 -9.20 3.16
C ARG A 61 13.75 -9.36 2.13
N HIS A 62 12.52 -9.12 2.56
CA HIS A 62 11.46 -8.80 1.62
C HIS A 62 11.85 -7.48 0.94
N GLY A 63 12.08 -7.52 -0.38
CA GLY A 63 12.27 -6.29 -1.15
C GLY A 63 11.14 -5.32 -0.82
N ARG A 64 11.46 -4.04 -0.59
CA ARG A 64 10.43 -3.04 -0.27
C ARG A 64 9.38 -2.99 -1.38
N GLY A 65 8.11 -3.05 -1.00
CA GLY A 65 6.97 -2.84 -1.89
C GLY A 65 6.29 -4.13 -2.37
N ARG A 66 5.29 -3.95 -3.24
CA ARG A 66 4.55 -5.06 -3.84
C ARG A 66 5.51 -5.92 -4.68
N PRO A 67 5.39 -7.25 -4.65
CA PRO A 67 6.14 -8.12 -5.55
C PRO A 67 6.05 -7.62 -7.00
N LYS A 68 7.20 -7.56 -7.67
CA LYS A 68 7.25 -7.14 -9.08
C LYS A 68 6.42 -8.12 -9.89
N LYS A 69 5.52 -7.62 -10.74
CA LYS A 69 4.79 -8.47 -11.69
C LYS A 69 5.77 -9.03 -12.71
N ASP A 70 5.67 -10.32 -13.02
CA ASP A 70 6.52 -10.97 -14.04
C ASP A 70 6.36 -10.32 -15.42
N ARG A 71 5.13 -9.89 -15.75
CA ARG A 71 4.79 -9.26 -17.03
C ARG A 71 4.04 -7.94 -16.80
N PRO A 72 4.73 -6.84 -16.46
CA PRO A 72 4.09 -5.55 -16.30
C PRO A 72 3.60 -5.01 -17.65
N LYS A 73 2.48 -4.27 -17.65
CA LYS A 73 2.08 -3.50 -18.83
C LYS A 73 3.15 -2.44 -19.10
N LYS A 74 3.51 -2.24 -20.37
CA LYS A 74 4.44 -1.18 -20.78
C LYS A 74 3.66 0.11 -20.99
N ALA A 75 4.07 1.19 -20.33
CA ALA A 75 3.56 2.52 -20.63
C ALA A 75 4.23 2.99 -21.93
N VAL A 76 3.42 3.35 -22.93
CA VAL A 76 3.88 3.85 -24.22
C VAL A 76 3.19 5.17 -24.52
N SER A 77 3.88 6.07 -25.23
CA SER A 77 3.27 7.28 -25.78
C SER A 77 2.73 6.96 -27.17
N LEU A 78 1.40 7.04 -27.33
CA LEU A 78 0.69 6.75 -28.59
C LEU A 78 -0.24 7.93 -28.90
N ARG A 79 -0.24 8.38 -30.16
CA ARG A 79 -1.28 9.29 -30.66
C ARG A 79 -2.51 8.47 -31.03
N ILE A 80 -3.62 8.76 -30.36
CA ILE A 80 -4.92 8.12 -30.59
C ILE A 80 -5.85 9.21 -31.11
N ASP A 81 -6.71 8.86 -32.05
CA ASP A 81 -7.75 9.74 -32.55
C ASP A 81 -8.58 10.34 -31.38
N PRO A 82 -8.89 11.65 -31.39
CA PRO A 82 -9.62 12.29 -30.30
C PRO A 82 -10.98 11.65 -30.00
N GLU A 83 -11.72 11.19 -31.00
CA GLU A 83 -13.05 10.60 -30.82
C GLU A 83 -12.96 9.24 -30.13
N VAL A 84 -11.99 8.43 -30.55
CA VAL A 84 -11.70 7.12 -29.93
C VAL A 84 -11.29 7.32 -28.46
N LEU A 85 -10.42 8.28 -28.19
CA LEU A 85 -9.98 8.59 -26.83
C LEU A 85 -11.15 9.10 -25.96
N ALA A 86 -11.99 9.97 -26.51
CA ALA A 86 -13.17 10.51 -25.83
C ALA A 86 -14.17 9.41 -25.48
N TYR A 87 -14.46 8.50 -26.43
CA TYR A 87 -15.32 7.34 -26.21
C TYR A 87 -14.85 6.53 -25.01
N PHE A 88 -13.60 6.07 -25.02
CA PHE A 88 -13.09 5.26 -23.91
C PHE A 88 -13.09 6.04 -22.60
N LYS A 89 -12.62 7.29 -22.55
CA LYS A 89 -12.64 8.11 -21.33
C LYS A 89 -14.06 8.28 -20.76
N GLY A 90 -15.06 8.49 -21.62
CA GLY A 90 -16.47 8.62 -21.23
C GLY A 90 -17.02 7.39 -20.53
N THR A 91 -16.40 6.23 -20.73
CA THR A 91 -16.78 5.00 -20.03
C THR A 91 -16.40 4.98 -18.54
N GLY A 92 -15.60 5.94 -18.07
CA GLY A 92 -15.27 6.15 -16.65
C GLY A 92 -14.03 5.40 -16.16
N LYS A 93 -13.99 5.11 -14.85
CA LYS A 93 -12.84 4.43 -14.20
C LYS A 93 -12.48 3.14 -14.94
N GLY A 94 -11.20 2.95 -15.23
CA GLY A 94 -10.70 1.77 -15.95
C GLY A 94 -10.82 1.83 -17.48
N TRP A 95 -11.08 3.00 -18.07
CA TRP A 95 -11.07 3.16 -19.54
C TRP A 95 -9.78 2.68 -20.21
N GLN A 96 -8.62 2.87 -19.58
CA GLN A 96 -7.33 2.36 -20.08
C GLN A 96 -7.27 0.83 -20.15
N SER A 97 -7.96 0.13 -19.24
CA SER A 97 -8.05 -1.33 -19.29
C SER A 97 -8.99 -1.78 -20.41
N ARG A 98 -10.03 -1.00 -20.71
CA ARG A 98 -10.97 -1.28 -21.80
C ARG A 98 -10.33 -1.10 -23.18
N ILE A 99 -9.55 -0.04 -23.39
CA ILE A 99 -8.81 0.11 -24.65
C ILE A 99 -7.77 -1.00 -24.83
N ASP A 100 -7.07 -1.43 -23.77
CA ASP A 100 -6.17 -2.61 -23.83
C ASP A 100 -6.92 -3.91 -24.17
N ALA A 101 -8.16 -4.08 -23.71
CA ALA A 101 -8.99 -5.23 -24.06
C ALA A 101 -9.41 -5.20 -25.53
N ALA A 102 -9.84 -4.05 -26.06
CA ALA A 102 -10.19 -3.89 -27.46
C ALA A 102 -8.98 -4.18 -28.39
N LEU A 103 -7.79 -3.71 -28.03
CA LEU A 103 -6.56 -4.03 -28.78
C LEU A 103 -6.26 -5.53 -28.78
N LYS A 104 -6.49 -6.23 -27.66
CA LYS A 104 -6.32 -7.68 -27.59
C LYS A 104 -7.35 -8.45 -28.41
N GLU A 105 -8.58 -7.97 -28.48
CA GLU A 105 -9.63 -8.53 -29.33
C GLU A 105 -9.25 -8.39 -30.80
N TRP A 106 -8.87 -7.19 -31.22
CA TRP A 106 -8.36 -6.94 -32.57
C TRP A 106 -7.19 -7.88 -32.93
N MET A 107 -6.24 -8.09 -32.02
CA MET A 107 -5.12 -9.05 -32.21
C MET A 107 -5.57 -10.50 -32.41
N LYS A 108 -6.69 -10.93 -31.80
CA LYS A 108 -7.21 -12.29 -31.97
C LYS A 108 -7.84 -12.47 -33.34
N GLU A 109 -8.57 -11.46 -33.80
CA GLU A 109 -9.27 -11.46 -35.08
C GLU A 109 -8.31 -11.27 -36.26
N HIS A 110 -7.26 -10.49 -36.08
CA HIS A 110 -6.32 -10.07 -37.14
C HIS A 110 -4.94 -10.71 -36.96
N LYS A 111 -4.91 -11.92 -36.40
CA LYS A 111 -3.66 -12.63 -36.19
C LYS A 111 -3.05 -12.95 -37.56
N ALA A 112 -1.98 -12.23 -37.93
CA ALA A 112 -1.17 -12.57 -39.09
C ALA A 112 -0.62 -14.00 -38.90
N ALA A 113 -0.71 -14.81 -39.95
CA ALA A 113 -0.16 -16.16 -40.00
C ALA A 113 1.34 -16.17 -39.72
#